data_AF-A0A1S3P0P7-F1
#
_entry.id   AF-A0A1S3P0P7-F1
#
_cell.length_a   1.000
_cell.length_b   1.000
_cell.length_c   1.000
_cell.angle_alpha   90.00
_cell.angle_beta   90.00
_cell.angle_gamma   90.00
#
_symmetry.space_group_name_H-M   'P 1'
#
loop_
_entity.id
_entity.type
_entity.pdbx_description
1 polymer ?
#
loop_
_entity_poly.entity_id
_entity_poly.type
_entity_poly.pdbx_seq_one_letter_code
_entity_poly.pdbx_strand_id
1 'polypeptide(L)'
;MFKPYVVFIKPPSPERLRQTRRDARLITSYAVNRPFNDVDFEEMEDAARFMEGKYGQYFDHVIVNEELQDACMQLFNAIQLAQEGPQWIPAAWLSTED
;
A
#
# COMPACT_ATOMS: atom_id res chain seq x y z
N MET A 1 6.82 -9.96 -21.20
CA MET A 1 6.91 -8.73 -20.38
C MET A 1 5.79 -8.81 -19.35
N PHE A 2 6.03 -8.41 -18.09
CA PHE A 2 5.04 -8.53 -17.00
C PHE A 2 4.48 -7.14 -16.70
N LYS A 3 3.15 -6.97 -16.63
CA LYS A 3 2.55 -5.77 -16.04
C LYS A 3 2.65 -5.93 -14.51
N PRO A 4 3.33 -5.03 -13.79
CA PRO A 4 3.33 -5.09 -12.33
C PRO A 4 1.92 -4.81 -11.81
N TYR A 5 1.52 -5.54 -10.78
CA TYR A 5 0.31 -5.27 -10.02
C TYR A 5 0.67 -4.43 -8.80
N VAL A 6 0.22 -3.17 -8.75
CA VAL A 6 0.64 -2.21 -7.73
C VAL A 6 -0.45 -2.06 -6.67
N VAL A 7 -0.15 -2.55 -5.47
CA VAL A 7 -0.99 -2.33 -4.27
C VAL A 7 -0.41 -1.18 -3.46
N PHE A 8 -1.19 -0.11 -3.30
CA PHE A 8 -0.83 1.00 -2.43
C PHE A 8 -1.46 0.82 -1.05
N ILE A 9 -0.63 0.74 -0.01
CA ILE A 9 -1.09 0.63 1.38
C ILE A 9 -0.92 1.98 2.03
N LYS A 10 -2.02 2.60 2.43
CA LYS A 10 -2.04 3.93 3.02
C LYS A 10 -2.36 3.89 4.51
N PRO A 11 -1.87 4.85 5.30
CA PRO A 11 -2.31 5.02 6.68
C PRO A 11 -3.80 5.42 6.73
N PRO A 12 -4.52 5.07 7.81
CA PRO A 12 -5.79 5.69 8.17
C PRO A 12 -5.56 7.13 8.63
N SER A 13 -6.62 7.83 9.05
CA SER A 13 -6.50 9.19 9.58
C SER A 13 -5.55 9.26 10.80
N PRO A 14 -4.91 10.42 11.07
CA PRO A 14 -4.04 10.61 12.23
C PRO A 14 -4.73 10.25 13.55
N GLU A 15 -6.02 10.56 13.68
CA GLU A 15 -6.83 10.19 14.85
C GLU A 15 -6.90 8.67 15.05
N ARG A 16 -7.07 7.91 13.97
CA ARG A 16 -7.03 6.44 13.98
C ARG A 16 -5.62 5.91 14.19
N LEU A 17 -4.59 6.56 13.64
CA LEU A 17 -3.18 6.19 13.87
C LEU A 17 -2.83 6.29 15.37
N ARG A 18 -3.24 7.37 16.05
CA ARG A 18 -3.04 7.55 17.50
C ARG A 18 -3.63 6.39 18.31
N GLN A 19 -4.78 5.86 17.90
CA GLN A 19 -5.45 4.75 18.57
C GLN A 19 -4.76 3.42 18.28
N THR A 20 -4.48 3.15 17.00
CA THR A 20 -3.99 1.83 16.54
C THR A 20 -2.50 1.62 16.74
N ARG A 21 -1.71 2.70 16.83
CA ARG A 21 -0.24 2.66 16.90
C ARG A 21 0.33 3.22 18.20
N ARG A 22 -0.50 3.36 19.24
CA ARG A 22 -0.09 3.85 20.57
C ARG A 22 1.15 3.16 21.12
N ASP A 23 1.20 1.84 21.00
CA ASP A 23 2.31 1.01 21.51
C ASP A 23 3.28 0.57 20.39
N ALA A 24 3.01 0.98 19.15
CA ALA A 24 3.87 0.67 18.02
C ALA A 24 5.10 1.58 18.04
N ARG A 25 6.21 1.05 17.52
CA ARG A 25 7.48 1.77 17.44
C ARG A 25 7.81 2.08 16.00
N LEU A 26 8.29 3.29 15.77
CA LEU A 26 8.74 3.77 14.47
C LEU A 26 10.04 3.04 14.11
N ILE A 27 10.03 2.40 12.93
CA ILE A 27 11.16 1.66 12.37
C ILE A 27 11.48 2.31 11.02
N THR A 28 12.44 3.23 11.01
CA THR A 28 12.95 3.85 9.78
C THR A 28 14.47 3.80 9.76
N SER A 29 15.07 4.04 8.60
CA SER A 29 16.53 4.05 8.44
C SER A 29 17.23 5.14 9.26
N TYR A 30 16.51 6.17 9.68
CA TYR A 30 17.03 7.34 10.39
C TYR A 30 16.55 7.44 11.86
N ALA A 31 15.59 6.63 12.29
CA ALA A 31 15.13 6.60 13.67
C ALA A 31 14.94 5.15 14.15
N VAL A 32 15.70 4.79 15.18
CA VAL A 32 15.65 3.44 15.75
C VAL A 32 14.71 3.44 16.94
N ASN A 33 13.53 2.85 16.73
CA ASN A 33 12.74 2.23 17.79
C ASN A 33 12.23 3.24 18.84
N ARG A 34 11.68 4.39 18.42
CA ARG A 34 10.96 5.30 19.32
C ARG A 34 9.44 5.20 19.12
N PRO A 35 8.61 5.57 20.11
CA PRO A 35 7.18 5.72 19.89
C PRO A 35 6.88 6.74 18.79
N PHE A 36 5.74 6.58 18.13
CA PHE A 36 5.20 7.61 17.25
C PHE A 36 4.82 8.86 18.04
N ASN A 37 5.03 10.02 17.44
CA ASN A 37 4.50 11.30 17.89
C ASN A 37 3.46 11.83 16.88
N ASP A 38 2.77 12.93 17.20
CA ASP A 38 1.73 13.48 16.34
C ASP A 38 2.24 13.93 14.97
N VAL A 39 3.45 14.48 14.93
CA VAL A 39 4.08 14.92 13.66
C VAL A 39 4.31 13.73 12.74
N ASP A 40 4.73 12.58 13.27
CA ASP A 40 4.92 11.36 12.47
C ASP A 40 3.61 10.91 11.81
N PHE A 41 2.47 11.07 12.51
CA PHE A 41 1.16 10.69 11.98
C PHE A 41 0.67 11.64 10.87
N GLU A 42 0.88 12.95 11.05
CA GLU A 42 0.57 13.96 10.04
C GLU A 42 1.46 13.78 8.80
N GLU A 43 2.76 13.58 8.98
CA GLU A 43 3.71 13.33 7.89
C GLU A 43 3.34 12.07 7.09
N MET A 44 2.90 11.01 7.77
CA MET A 44 2.41 9.79 7.11
C MET A 44 1.18 10.06 6.25
N GLU A 45 0.20 10.81 6.77
CA GLU A 45 -1.02 11.13 6.02
C GLU A 45 -0.72 12.03 4.81
N ASP A 46 0.10 13.06 4.99
CA ASP A 46 0.48 13.98 3.92
C ASP A 46 1.29 13.29 2.82
N ALA A 47 2.22 12.41 3.20
CA ALA A 47 2.94 11.58 2.23
C ALA A 47 1.99 10.67 1.45
N ALA A 48 0.99 10.08 2.11
CA ALA A 48 0.00 9.24 1.45
C ALA A 48 -0.87 10.05 0.47
N ARG A 49 -1.33 11.23 0.88
CA ARG A 49 -2.12 12.15 0.04
C ARG A 49 -1.34 12.58 -1.20
N PHE A 50 -0.05 12.89 -1.03
CA PHE A 50 0.84 13.21 -2.14
C PHE A 50 1.00 12.03 -3.10
N MET A 51 1.22 10.82 -2.58
CA MET A 51 1.38 9.61 -3.40
C MET A 51 0.11 9.28 -4.19
N GLU A 52 -1.08 9.37 -3.59
CA GLU A 52 -2.35 9.20 -4.30
C GLU A 52 -2.55 10.25 -5.39
N GLY A 53 -2.33 11.53 -5.07
CA GLY A 53 -2.51 12.61 -6.04
C GLY A 53 -1.57 12.52 -7.23
N LYS A 54 -0.32 12.10 -7.01
CA LYS A 54 0.72 12.04 -8.05
C LYS A 54 0.73 10.73 -8.83
N TYR A 55 0.47 9.61 -8.17
CA TYR A 55 0.68 8.27 -8.73
C TYR A 55 -0.57 7.39 -8.69
N GLY A 56 -1.72 7.89 -8.23
CA GLY A 56 -2.95 7.11 -8.06
C GLY A 56 -3.38 6.33 -9.31
N GLN A 57 -3.14 6.88 -10.50
CA GLN A 57 -3.41 6.22 -11.79
C GLN A 57 -2.64 4.92 -12.03
N TYR A 58 -1.57 4.66 -11.26
CA TYR A 58 -0.76 3.45 -11.37
C TYR A 58 -1.15 2.37 -10.36
N PHE A 59 -2.04 2.65 -9.42
CA PHE A 59 -2.44 1.69 -8.38
C PHE A 59 -3.58 0.82 -8.90
N ASP A 60 -3.38 -0.51 -8.88
CA ASP A 60 -4.44 -1.47 -9.21
C ASP A 60 -5.38 -1.66 -8.00
N HIS A 61 -4.84 -1.56 -6.78
CA HIS A 61 -5.59 -1.63 -5.52
C HIS A 61 -5.04 -0.68 -4.45
N VAL A 62 -5.94 -0.15 -3.62
CA VAL A 62 -5.61 0.71 -2.47
C VAL A 62 -6.18 0.07 -1.21
N ILE A 63 -5.35 -0.08 -0.18
CA ILE A 63 -5.72 -0.67 1.12
C ILE A 63 -5.42 0.35 2.22
N VAL A 64 -6.37 0.53 3.14
CA VAL A 64 -6.18 1.35 4.34
C VAL A 64 -5.70 0.47 5.49
N ASN A 65 -4.54 0.79 6.06
CA ASN A 65 -3.93 0.04 7.17
C ASN A 65 -4.49 0.49 8.54
N GLU A 66 -5.79 0.31 8.70
CA GLU A 66 -6.55 0.63 9.91
C GLU A 66 -6.37 -0.46 10.97
N GLU A 67 -6.98 -1.62 10.75
CA GLU A 67 -6.73 -2.83 11.54
C GLU A 67 -5.77 -3.75 10.80
N LEU A 68 -4.71 -4.19 11.50
CA LEU A 68 -3.64 -4.98 10.88
C LEU A 68 -4.17 -6.28 10.28
N GLN A 69 -5.08 -6.97 10.97
CA GLN A 69 -5.63 -8.24 10.52
C GLN A 69 -6.45 -8.08 9.23
N ASP A 70 -7.31 -7.06 9.18
CA ASP A 70 -8.15 -6.78 8.02
C ASP A 70 -7.31 -6.32 6.82
N ALA A 71 -6.32 -5.46 7.05
CA ALA A 71 -5.41 -5.00 6.00
C ALA A 71 -4.58 -6.17 5.43
N CYS A 72 -4.12 -7.10 6.28
CA CYS A 72 -3.44 -8.31 5.85
C CYS A 72 -4.34 -9.22 5.01
N MET A 73 -5.59 -9.40 5.40
CA MET A 73 -6.56 -10.20 4.64
C MET A 73 -6.89 -9.56 3.28
N GLN A 74 -7.09 -8.23 3.26
CA GLN A 74 -7.28 -7.49 2.00
C GLN A 74 -6.05 -7.60 1.09
N LEU A 75 -4.85 -7.53 1.65
CA LEU A 75 -3.61 -7.69 0.88
C LEU A 75 -3.48 -9.10 0.32
N PHE A 76 -3.79 -10.12 1.11
CA PHE A 76 -3.81 -11.51 0.65
C PHE A 76 -4.77 -11.67 -0.54
N ASN A 77 -6.00 -11.16 -0.42
CA ASN A 77 -6.98 -11.20 -1.50
C ASN A 77 -6.51 -10.44 -2.74
N ALA A 78 -5.91 -9.26 -2.58
CA ALA A 78 -5.34 -8.47 -3.68
C ALA A 78 -4.25 -9.25 -4.42
N ILE A 79 -3.40 -9.98 -3.70
CA ILE A 79 -2.36 -10.84 -4.28
C ILE A 79 -2.99 -12.01 -5.05
N GLN A 80 -4.02 -12.69 -4.50
CA GLN A 80 -4.71 -13.76 -5.21
C GLN A 80 -5.36 -13.24 -6.50
N LEU A 81 -6.04 -12.09 -6.45
CA LEU A 81 -6.61 -11.44 -7.64
C LEU A 81 -5.54 -11.07 -8.68
N ALA A 82 -4.37 -10.62 -8.23
CA ALA A 82 -3.26 -10.30 -9.13
C ALA A 82 -2.70 -11.55 -9.84
N GLN A 83 -2.74 -12.71 -9.18
CA GLN A 83 -2.23 -13.99 -9.68
C GLN A 83 -3.23 -14.72 -10.58
N GLU A 84 -4.51 -14.72 -10.18
CA GLU A 84 -5.56 -15.52 -10.82
C GLU A 84 -6.41 -14.70 -11.81
N GLY A 85 -6.44 -13.38 -11.65
CA GLY A 85 -7.22 -12.49 -12.48
C GLY A 85 -6.67 -12.39 -13.91
N PRO A 86 -7.54 -12.25 -14.94
CA PRO A 86 -7.09 -12.02 -16.31
C PRO A 86 -6.33 -10.69 -16.40
N GLN A 87 -5.04 -10.76 -16.75
CA GLN A 87 -4.22 -9.56 -16.96
C GLN A 87 -4.26 -9.13 -18.42
N TRP A 88 -4.51 -7.84 -18.65
CA TRP A 88 -4.37 -7.24 -19.98
C TRP A 88 -2.89 -7.19 -20.36
N ILE A 89 -2.49 -8.10 -21.24
CA ILE A 89 -1.18 -8.07 -21.91
C ILE A 89 -1.37 -7.52 -23.33
N PRO A 90 -0.48 -6.63 -23.81
CA PRO A 90 -0.43 -6.29 -25.23
C PRO A 90 -0.34 -7.56 -26.09
N ALA A 91 -1.15 -7.64 -27.14
CA ALA A 91 -1.17 -8.80 -28.04
C ALA A 91 0.22 -9.11 -28.64
N ALA A 92 1.08 -8.08 -28.80
CA ALA A 92 2.47 -8.21 -29.21
C ALA A 92 3.36 -9.05 -28.25
N TRP A 93 2.87 -9.41 -27.06
CA TRP A 93 3.58 -10.28 -26.11
C TRP A 93 3.24 -11.77 -26.29
N LEU A 94 2.22 -12.10 -27.09
CA LEU A 94 1.84 -13.47 -27.44
C LEU A 94 2.60 -13.97 -28.67
N SER A 95 3.85 -13.54 -28.91
CA SER A 95 4.67 -14.04 -30.01
C SER A 95 4.88 -15.55 -29.86
N THR A 96 3.95 -16.33 -30.39
CA THR A 96 4.17 -17.72 -30.75
C THR A 96 5.02 -17.67 -32.00
N GLU A 97 6.32 -17.87 -31.83
CA GLU A 97 7.19 -18.26 -32.95
C GLU A 97 6.70 -19.63 -33.46
N ASP A 98 6.33 -19.69 -34.73
CA ASP A 98 6.27 -20.93 -35.53
C ASP A 98 7.70 -21.37 -35.90
#